data_AF-A0A924ZTJ6-F1
#
_entry.id   AF-A0A924ZTJ6-F1
#
_cell.length_a   1.000
_cell.length_b   1.000
_cell.length_c   1.000
_cell.angle_alpha   90.00
_cell.angle_beta   90.00
_cell.angle_gamma   90.00
#
_symmetry.space_group_name_H-M   'P 1'
#
loop_
_entity.id
_entity.type
_entity.pdbx_description
1 polymer ?
#
loop_
_entity_poly.entity_id
_entity_poly.type
_entity_poly.pdbx_seq_one_letter_code
_entity_poly.pdbx_strand_id
1 'polypeptide(L)'
;MLIYSKFIIKFTVLTSVLLSCASLRQSAGTLDGFGSAFSKGQALVMAHDYQQALPYINRSLEEDTLNYKESLLLAARAYDQLSLPEEALLSIQEFLKPRKDILITPLKELTARSLRLKNQAKAKSDITQNEEKNAIQKLINDKNYSKKNVLDSLSWSLDFNCDKFCIDEILYFQEIQTTLLYIVEQDKESSAAASALIKSRYAFFHRFLKSDVFNLQYKKEIASKLYDCLQKLKNLDLVYTQKNKIYPSKILIASLDGLEKDLESWHYK
;
A
#
# COMPACT_ATOMS: atom_id res chain seq x y z
N MET A 1 38.13 53.51 -7.00
CA MET A 1 38.08 52.04 -7.11
C MET A 1 36.75 51.67 -7.76
N LEU A 2 36.80 51.12 -8.99
CA LEU A 2 35.74 50.42 -9.75
C LEU A 2 34.44 51.22 -10.07
N ILE A 3 34.21 51.77 -11.28
CA ILE A 3 33.98 51.18 -12.63
C ILE A 3 32.64 50.41 -12.73
N TYR A 4 31.71 50.98 -13.54
CA TYR A 4 30.76 50.38 -14.53
C TYR A 4 30.03 49.05 -14.17
N SER A 5 28.80 48.72 -14.58
CA SER A 5 27.90 49.16 -15.66
C SER A 5 26.54 48.47 -15.46
N LYS A 6 25.48 49.17 -15.87
CA LYS A 6 24.21 48.72 -16.49
C LYS A 6 24.05 47.22 -16.78
N PHE A 7 22.85 46.69 -16.49
CA PHE A 7 22.02 46.02 -17.50
C PHE A 7 20.52 46.08 -17.14
N ILE A 8 19.74 46.67 -18.05
CA ILE A 8 18.28 46.60 -18.15
C ILE A 8 17.98 45.64 -19.31
N ILE A 9 17.12 44.65 -19.09
CA ILE A 9 16.44 43.84 -20.13
C ILE A 9 15.02 43.59 -19.59
N LYS A 10 13.98 44.38 -19.91
CA LYS A 10 13.03 44.28 -21.04
C LYS A 10 12.82 42.89 -21.66
N PHE A 11 11.63 42.32 -21.46
CA PHE A 11 10.83 41.57 -22.46
C PHE A 11 9.36 41.65 -22.01
N THR A 12 8.55 42.60 -22.49
CA THR A 12 7.76 42.61 -23.75
C THR A 12 6.75 41.45 -23.86
N VAL A 13 5.49 41.81 -23.62
CA VAL A 13 4.24 41.15 -24.02
C VAL A 13 4.06 41.26 -25.55
N LEU A 14 3.54 40.21 -26.23
CA LEU A 14 2.58 40.28 -27.36
C LEU A 14 2.30 38.83 -27.89
N THR A 15 1.12 38.24 -27.66
CA THR A 15 -0.10 38.18 -28.51
C THR A 15 -0.19 36.99 -29.50
N SER A 16 -1.11 36.07 -29.15
CA SER A 16 -2.22 35.50 -29.95
C SER A 16 -2.02 34.97 -31.38
N VAL A 17 -2.37 33.69 -31.61
CA VAL A 17 -3.29 33.14 -32.66
C VAL A 17 -3.68 31.71 -32.19
N LEU A 18 -4.86 31.45 -31.61
CA LEU A 18 -6.13 30.99 -32.22
C LEU A 18 -6.06 29.78 -33.19
N LEU A 19 -6.67 28.67 -32.72
CA LEU A 19 -7.43 27.64 -33.45
C LEU A 19 -6.91 27.05 -34.78
N SER A 20 -6.56 25.76 -34.76
CA SER A 20 -7.22 24.66 -35.53
C SER A 20 -6.60 23.31 -35.12
N CYS A 21 -7.26 22.50 -34.29
CA CYS A 21 -8.18 21.39 -34.61
C CYS A 21 -7.56 20.11 -35.21
N ALA A 22 -8.00 18.97 -34.66
CA ALA A 22 -7.76 17.58 -35.05
C ALA A 22 -6.32 17.06 -34.81
N SER A 23 -6.05 15.95 -34.13
CA SER A 23 -6.90 14.87 -33.63
C SER A 23 -6.03 13.93 -32.81
N LEU A 24 -6.33 13.77 -31.51
CA LEU A 24 -6.06 12.58 -30.68
C LEU A 24 -6.61 12.84 -29.26
N ARG A 25 -7.92 13.09 -29.20
CA ARG A 25 -8.74 12.89 -28.00
C ARG A 25 -9.65 11.70 -28.27
N GLN A 26 -9.18 10.52 -27.90
CA GLN A 26 -9.93 9.29 -27.67
C GLN A 26 -9.33 8.71 -26.39
N SER A 27 -9.99 8.52 -25.26
CA SER A 27 -11.35 8.85 -24.84
C SER A 27 -11.26 9.09 -23.32
N ALA A 28 -11.29 10.34 -22.87
CA ALA A 28 -11.80 10.61 -21.54
C ALA A 28 -13.31 10.39 -21.64
N GLY A 29 -13.73 9.15 -21.39
CA GLY A 29 -15.15 8.82 -21.28
C GLY A 29 -15.74 9.73 -20.22
N THR A 30 -16.62 10.62 -20.63
CA THR A 30 -17.48 11.40 -19.75
C THR A 30 -18.21 10.42 -18.81
N LEU A 31 -17.77 10.34 -17.55
CA LEU A 31 -18.44 9.64 -16.44
C LEU A 31 -19.74 10.36 -16.00
N ASP A 32 -20.40 11.07 -16.92
CA ASP A 32 -21.68 11.75 -16.67
C ASP A 32 -22.88 10.78 -16.67
N GLY A 33 -22.63 9.48 -16.87
CA GLY A 33 -23.63 8.40 -16.78
C GLY A 33 -23.51 7.47 -15.56
N PHE A 34 -22.55 7.68 -14.65
CA PHE A 34 -22.31 6.79 -13.51
C PHE A 34 -22.79 7.39 -12.18
N GLY A 35 -23.89 6.88 -11.62
CA GLY A 35 -24.16 6.77 -10.17
C GLY A 35 -23.98 8.00 -9.25
N SER A 36 -24.16 7.77 -7.95
CA SER A 36 -23.92 8.77 -6.89
C SER A 36 -22.44 9.16 -6.81
N ALA A 37 -22.10 10.23 -6.06
CA ALA A 37 -20.72 10.64 -5.82
C ALA A 37 -19.86 9.47 -5.28
N PHE A 38 -20.44 8.66 -4.40
CA PHE A 38 -19.83 7.42 -3.92
C PHE A 38 -19.39 6.49 -5.06
N SER A 39 -20.28 6.15 -5.99
CA SER A 39 -19.99 5.21 -7.08
C SER A 39 -18.89 5.72 -8.00
N LYS A 40 -18.87 7.03 -8.30
CA LYS A 40 -17.81 7.65 -9.09
C LYS A 40 -16.46 7.59 -8.36
N GLY A 41 -16.44 7.97 -7.07
CA GLY A 41 -15.25 7.90 -6.24
C GLY A 41 -14.69 6.49 -6.15
N GLN A 42 -15.56 5.50 -5.92
CA GLN A 42 -15.18 4.08 -5.87
C GLN A 42 -14.58 3.61 -7.20
N ALA A 43 -15.22 3.92 -8.33
CA ALA A 43 -14.72 3.53 -9.65
C ALA A 43 -13.32 4.10 -9.93
N LEU A 44 -13.09 5.36 -9.58
CA LEU A 44 -11.78 6.01 -9.73
C LEU A 44 -10.71 5.39 -8.82
N VAL A 45 -11.05 5.02 -7.58
CA VAL A 45 -10.13 4.27 -6.70
C VAL A 45 -9.77 2.91 -7.29
N MET A 46 -10.74 2.18 -7.86
CA MET A 46 -10.49 0.91 -8.53
C MET A 46 -9.66 1.07 -9.82
N ALA A 47 -9.74 2.22 -10.47
CA ALA A 47 -8.91 2.59 -11.62
C ALA A 47 -7.53 3.14 -11.22
N HIS A 48 -7.23 3.24 -9.92
CA HIS A 48 -6.01 3.86 -9.37
C HIS A 48 -5.85 5.37 -9.65
N ASP A 49 -6.94 6.06 -10.02
CA ASP A 49 -6.99 7.51 -10.25
C ASP A 49 -7.26 8.29 -8.95
N TYR A 50 -6.42 8.10 -7.93
CA TYR A 50 -6.68 8.56 -6.56
C TYR A 50 -6.87 10.08 -6.44
N GLN A 51 -6.11 10.87 -7.19
CA GLN A 51 -6.22 12.33 -7.16
C GLN A 51 -7.57 12.82 -7.73
N GLN A 52 -8.10 12.11 -8.73
CA GLN A 52 -9.43 12.41 -9.29
C GLN A 52 -10.56 11.82 -8.45
N ALA A 53 -10.30 10.75 -7.69
CA ALA A 53 -11.28 10.12 -6.81
C ALA A 53 -11.63 11.00 -5.60
N LEU A 54 -10.64 11.67 -4.99
CA LEU A 54 -10.80 12.41 -3.73
C LEU A 54 -11.95 13.44 -3.75
N PRO A 55 -12.14 14.29 -4.77
CA PRO A 55 -13.29 15.19 -4.81
C PRO A 55 -14.65 14.50 -4.71
N TYR A 56 -14.82 13.35 -5.36
CA TYR A 56 -16.06 12.57 -5.30
C TYR A 56 -16.24 11.86 -3.96
N ILE A 57 -15.15 11.35 -3.38
CA ILE A 57 -15.17 10.73 -2.05
C ILE A 57 -15.52 11.76 -0.98
N ASN A 58 -14.90 12.94 -1.01
CA ASN A 58 -15.16 14.02 -0.05
C ASN A 58 -16.61 14.49 -0.13
N ARG A 59 -17.14 14.66 -1.35
CA ARG A 59 -18.56 14.95 -1.54
C ARG A 59 -19.47 13.85 -0.97
N SER A 60 -19.12 12.59 -1.18
CA SER A 60 -19.85 11.45 -0.60
C SER A 60 -19.82 11.45 0.93
N LEU A 61 -18.71 11.86 1.55
CA LEU A 61 -18.61 11.98 3.01
C LEU A 61 -19.52 13.06 3.59
N GLU A 62 -19.83 14.10 2.81
CA GLU A 62 -20.72 15.19 3.21
C GLU A 62 -22.20 14.87 2.97
N GLU A 63 -22.51 14.19 1.86
CA GLU A 63 -23.88 14.05 1.35
C GLU A 63 -24.51 12.65 1.59
N ASP A 64 -23.70 11.59 1.70
CA ASP A 64 -24.16 10.20 1.70
C ASP A 64 -23.93 9.51 3.05
N THR A 65 -24.98 9.50 3.88
CA THR A 65 -24.93 8.85 5.20
C THR A 65 -24.87 7.33 5.12
N LEU A 66 -25.40 6.72 4.05
CA LEU A 66 -25.45 5.27 3.88
C LEU A 66 -24.06 4.71 3.55
N ASN A 67 -23.31 5.40 2.68
CA ASN A 67 -21.97 4.98 2.26
C ASN A 67 -20.85 5.71 3.03
N TYR A 68 -21.17 6.34 4.16
CA TYR A 68 -20.21 7.16 4.91
C TYR A 68 -18.95 6.36 5.33
N LYS A 69 -19.13 5.16 5.89
CA LYS A 69 -18.00 4.31 6.34
C LYS A 69 -17.17 3.82 5.16
N GLU A 70 -17.81 3.39 4.07
CA GLU A 70 -17.14 2.96 2.86
C GLU A 70 -16.35 4.11 2.23
N SER A 71 -16.91 5.32 2.24
CA SER A 71 -16.25 6.54 1.76
C SER A 71 -15.01 6.86 2.59
N LEU A 72 -15.05 6.71 3.91
CA LEU A 72 -13.87 6.89 4.77
C LEU A 72 -12.75 5.89 4.45
N LEU A 73 -13.10 4.64 4.16
CA LEU A 73 -12.12 3.61 3.81
C LEU A 73 -11.51 3.86 2.41
N LEU A 74 -12.31 4.33 1.45
CA LEU A 74 -11.83 4.77 0.15
C LEU A 74 -10.92 6.00 0.25
N ALA A 75 -11.29 6.98 1.09
CA ALA A 75 -10.46 8.16 1.37
C ALA A 75 -9.11 7.75 1.96
N ALA A 76 -9.11 6.88 2.98
CA ALA A 76 -7.90 6.36 3.59
C ALA A 76 -6.97 5.69 2.56
N ARG A 77 -7.52 4.88 1.65
CA ARG A 77 -6.75 4.28 0.56
C ARG A 77 -6.18 5.34 -0.39
N ALA A 78 -6.99 6.32 -0.79
CA ALA A 78 -6.53 7.37 -1.70
C ALA A 78 -5.39 8.19 -1.07
N TYR A 79 -5.52 8.59 0.21
CA TYR A 79 -4.48 9.31 0.93
C TYR A 79 -3.19 8.49 1.10
N ASP A 80 -3.30 7.20 1.44
CA ASP A 80 -2.15 6.28 1.50
C ASP A 80 -1.35 6.25 0.18
N GLN A 81 -2.07 6.20 -0.94
CA GLN A 81 -1.48 6.09 -2.27
C GLN A 81 -0.93 7.43 -2.76
N LEU A 82 -1.48 8.55 -2.29
CA LEU A 82 -0.99 9.90 -2.56
C LEU A 82 0.13 10.33 -1.59
N SER A 83 0.67 9.41 -0.79
CA SER A 83 1.75 9.69 0.17
C SER A 83 1.35 10.76 1.22
N LEU A 84 0.11 10.69 1.69
CA LEU A 84 -0.49 11.55 2.72
C LEU A 84 -0.89 10.72 3.96
N PRO A 85 0.09 10.26 4.77
CA PRO A 85 -0.18 9.28 5.82
C PRO A 85 -1.00 9.83 6.97
N GLU A 86 -0.86 11.11 7.34
CA GLU A 86 -1.64 11.72 8.41
C GLU A 86 -3.14 11.78 8.07
N GLU A 87 -3.49 12.17 6.85
CA GLU A 87 -4.86 12.21 6.33
C GLU A 87 -5.47 10.81 6.23
N ALA A 88 -4.66 9.81 5.84
CA ALA A 88 -5.06 8.42 5.86
C ALA A 88 -5.38 7.97 7.31
N LEU A 89 -4.51 8.29 8.28
CA LEU A 89 -4.70 7.93 9.68
C LEU A 89 -5.96 8.58 10.28
N LEU A 90 -6.23 9.85 9.98
CA LEU A 90 -7.45 10.54 10.43
C LEU A 90 -8.71 9.88 9.86
N SER A 91 -8.70 9.56 8.56
CA SER A 91 -9.82 8.89 7.89
C SER A 91 -10.09 7.51 8.50
N ILE A 92 -9.03 6.75 8.80
CA ILE A 92 -9.15 5.42 9.44
C ILE A 92 -9.62 5.53 10.89
N GLN A 93 -9.14 6.52 11.64
CA GLN A 93 -9.59 6.75 13.01
C GLN A 93 -11.10 7.02 13.05
N GLU A 94 -11.61 7.85 12.15
CA GLU A 94 -13.05 8.11 12.02
C GLU A 94 -13.82 6.86 11.53
N PHE A 95 -13.22 6.07 10.63
CA PHE A 95 -13.78 4.79 10.20
C PHE A 95 -13.97 3.82 11.36
N LEU A 96 -12.98 3.70 12.26
CA LEU A 96 -13.03 2.75 13.37
C LEU A 96 -13.86 3.24 14.57
N LYS A 97 -14.27 4.52 14.62
CA LYS A 97 -15.16 5.01 15.69
C LYS A 97 -16.53 4.31 15.64
N PRO A 98 -17.02 3.75 16.75
CA PRO A 98 -18.35 3.16 16.82
C PRO A 98 -19.44 4.18 16.44
N ARG A 99 -20.39 3.74 15.62
CA ARG A 99 -21.61 4.49 15.29
C ARG A 99 -22.81 3.58 15.50
N LYS A 100 -23.89 4.09 16.10
CA LYS A 100 -25.06 3.29 16.48
C LYS A 100 -25.82 2.74 15.27
N ASP A 101 -25.68 3.41 14.14
CA ASP A 101 -26.43 3.23 12.90
C ASP A 101 -25.68 2.43 11.83
N ILE A 102 -24.36 2.21 11.98
CA ILE A 102 -23.53 1.55 10.96
C ILE A 102 -22.58 0.54 11.62
N LEU A 103 -22.79 -0.75 11.34
CA LEU A 103 -21.93 -1.83 11.78
C LEU A 103 -20.76 -2.04 10.80
N ILE A 104 -19.54 -2.09 11.33
CA ILE A 104 -18.34 -2.42 10.55
C ILE A 104 -18.20 -3.94 10.53
N THR A 105 -18.04 -4.52 9.35
CA THR A 105 -17.76 -5.97 9.25
C THR A 105 -16.31 -6.25 9.65
N PRO A 106 -16.00 -7.40 10.27
CA PRO A 106 -14.63 -7.75 10.66
C PRO A 106 -13.62 -7.73 9.50
N LEU A 107 -14.05 -8.05 8.27
CA LEU A 107 -13.21 -7.94 7.07
C LEU A 107 -12.86 -6.50 6.70
N LYS A 108 -13.80 -5.55 6.87
CA LYS A 108 -13.52 -4.12 6.66
C LYS A 108 -12.69 -3.54 7.81
N GLU A 109 -12.91 -4.02 9.03
CA GLU A 109 -12.04 -3.70 10.17
C GLU A 109 -10.60 -4.15 9.91
N LEU A 110 -10.40 -5.36 9.39
CA LEU A 110 -9.09 -5.87 8.99
C LEU A 110 -8.42 -4.96 7.95
N THR A 111 -9.15 -4.56 6.90
CA THR A 111 -8.63 -3.63 5.89
C THR A 111 -8.24 -2.28 6.48
N ALA A 112 -9.10 -1.70 7.34
CA ALA A 112 -8.81 -0.42 7.98
C ALA A 112 -7.59 -0.49 8.90
N ARG A 113 -7.50 -1.52 9.74
CA ARG A 113 -6.38 -1.72 10.68
C ARG A 113 -5.06 -2.00 9.99
N SER A 114 -5.07 -2.78 8.91
CA SER A 114 -3.87 -3.02 8.09
C SER A 114 -3.37 -1.74 7.42
N LEU A 115 -4.27 -0.93 6.84
CA LEU A 115 -3.92 0.40 6.32
C LEU A 115 -3.42 1.35 7.43
N ARG A 116 -3.97 1.25 8.65
CA ARG A 116 -3.52 2.07 9.79
C ARG A 116 -2.09 1.74 10.18
N LEU A 117 -1.79 0.45 10.34
CA LEU A 117 -0.44 -0.01 10.69
C LEU A 117 0.59 0.43 9.65
N LYS A 118 0.25 0.34 8.36
CA LYS A 118 1.06 0.84 7.25
C LYS A 118 1.33 2.34 7.36
N ASN A 119 0.29 3.15 7.54
CA ASN A 119 0.44 4.61 7.58
C ASN A 119 1.07 5.10 8.90
N GLN A 120 0.98 4.33 10.00
CA GLN A 120 1.75 4.59 11.21
C GLN A 120 3.26 4.42 10.96
N ALA A 121 3.67 3.42 10.18
CA ALA A 121 5.07 3.27 9.77
C ALA A 121 5.54 4.51 8.99
N LYS A 122 4.76 4.94 8.00
CA LYS A 122 5.05 6.14 7.18
C LYS A 122 5.10 7.43 8.00
N ALA A 123 4.25 7.55 9.03
CA ALA A 123 4.26 8.64 9.99
C ALA A 123 5.37 8.49 11.08
N LYS A 124 6.37 7.64 10.85
CA LYS A 124 7.53 7.39 11.73
C LYS A 124 7.16 6.94 13.15
N SER A 125 6.01 6.30 13.31
CA SER A 125 5.66 5.63 14.57
C SER A 125 6.32 4.26 14.64
N ASP A 126 6.77 3.83 15.82
CA ASP A 126 7.21 2.44 16.01
C ASP A 126 6.01 1.50 15.88
N ILE A 127 6.07 0.60 14.90
CA ILE A 127 5.00 -0.36 14.62
C ILE A 127 5.30 -1.77 15.15
N THR A 128 6.48 -2.01 15.73
CA THR A 128 6.93 -3.36 16.12
C THR A 128 6.08 -3.96 17.25
N GLN A 129 5.61 -3.14 18.19
CA GLN A 129 4.77 -3.53 19.34
C GLN A 129 3.35 -2.94 19.27
N ASN A 130 2.87 -2.68 18.06
CA ASN A 130 1.62 -1.96 17.87
C ASN A 130 0.39 -2.84 18.16
N GLU A 131 -0.57 -2.29 18.91
CA GLU A 131 -1.86 -2.94 19.23
C GLU A 131 -2.61 -3.39 17.98
N GLU A 132 -2.46 -2.67 16.86
CA GLU A 132 -3.05 -3.02 15.58
C GLU A 132 -2.60 -4.41 15.09
N LYS A 133 -1.34 -4.81 15.34
CA LYS A 133 -0.86 -6.15 14.97
C LYS A 133 -1.66 -7.25 15.67
N ASN A 134 -1.93 -7.06 16.96
CA ASN A 134 -2.71 -8.03 17.74
C ASN A 134 -4.17 -8.08 17.28
N ALA A 135 -4.76 -6.93 16.96
CA ALA A 135 -6.12 -6.86 16.43
C ALA A 135 -6.22 -7.54 15.04
N ILE A 136 -5.28 -7.24 14.14
CA ILE A 136 -5.15 -7.89 12.83
C ILE A 136 -5.03 -9.41 13.02
N GLN A 137 -4.10 -9.90 13.83
CA GLN A 137 -3.90 -11.34 14.02
C GLN A 137 -5.15 -12.04 14.57
N LYS A 138 -5.90 -11.40 15.48
CA LYS A 138 -7.19 -11.93 15.98
C LYS A 138 -8.20 -12.10 14.85
N LEU A 139 -8.34 -11.09 13.98
CA LEU A 139 -9.25 -11.12 12.84
C LEU A 139 -8.86 -12.19 11.81
N ILE A 140 -7.56 -12.37 11.54
CA ILE A 140 -7.08 -13.44 10.64
C ILE A 140 -7.30 -14.83 11.23
N ASN A 141 -7.18 -15.00 12.55
CA ASN A 141 -7.35 -16.29 13.21
C ASN A 141 -8.83 -16.67 13.38
N ASP A 142 -9.76 -15.75 13.12
CA ASP A 142 -11.19 -16.06 13.14
C ASP A 142 -11.51 -17.12 12.06
N LYS A 143 -12.20 -18.17 12.49
CA LYS A 143 -12.59 -19.31 11.64
C LYS A 143 -13.88 -19.04 10.87
N ASN A 144 -14.58 -17.96 11.18
CA ASN A 144 -15.83 -17.57 10.51
C ASN A 144 -15.59 -16.99 9.11
N TYR A 145 -14.34 -16.68 8.75
CA TYR A 145 -13.99 -16.10 7.46
C TYR A 145 -13.07 -17.03 6.67
N SER A 146 -13.34 -17.17 5.38
CA SER A 146 -12.45 -17.88 4.47
C SER A 146 -11.11 -17.15 4.38
N LYS A 147 -10.00 -17.90 4.27
CA LYS A 147 -8.67 -17.29 4.15
C LYS A 147 -8.51 -16.48 2.86
N LYS A 148 -9.27 -16.81 1.82
CA LYS A 148 -9.41 -16.01 0.61
C LYS A 148 -9.91 -14.59 0.91
N ASN A 149 -11.02 -14.46 1.64
CA ASN A 149 -11.57 -13.14 1.98
C ASN A 149 -10.62 -12.34 2.86
N VAL A 150 -9.93 -13.01 3.80
CA VAL A 150 -8.89 -12.39 4.62
C VAL A 150 -7.73 -11.87 3.76
N LEU A 151 -7.27 -12.66 2.78
CA LEU A 151 -6.21 -12.28 1.85
C LEU A 151 -6.63 -11.09 0.98
N ASP A 152 -7.87 -11.09 0.47
CA ASP A 152 -8.44 -9.99 -0.31
C ASP A 152 -8.49 -8.69 0.52
N SER A 153 -8.92 -8.77 1.79
CA SER A 153 -8.90 -7.63 2.73
C SER A 153 -7.51 -7.09 3.01
N LEU A 154 -6.49 -7.94 3.15
CA LEU A 154 -5.11 -7.54 3.37
C LEU A 154 -4.47 -6.92 2.12
N SER A 155 -4.84 -7.39 0.93
CA SER A 155 -4.25 -6.95 -0.34
C SER A 155 -4.31 -5.43 -0.55
N TRP A 156 -5.34 -4.77 -0.01
CA TRP A 156 -5.51 -3.31 -0.06
C TRP A 156 -4.33 -2.56 0.56
N SER A 157 -3.77 -3.08 1.66
CA SER A 157 -2.62 -2.47 2.34
C SER A 157 -1.28 -2.82 1.68
N LEU A 158 -1.25 -3.87 0.85
CA LEU A 158 -0.05 -4.40 0.20
C LEU A 158 0.20 -3.80 -1.20
N ASP A 159 -0.69 -2.91 -1.62
CA ASP A 159 -0.49 -2.00 -2.75
C ASP A 159 0.46 -0.88 -2.31
N PHE A 160 1.77 -1.06 -2.52
CA PHE A 160 2.80 -0.17 -1.97
C PHE A 160 3.07 1.03 -2.87
N ASN A 161 3.28 2.19 -2.26
CA ASN A 161 3.82 3.35 -2.93
C ASN A 161 5.21 3.69 -2.37
N CYS A 162 6.25 3.42 -3.18
CA CYS A 162 7.65 3.62 -2.81
C CYS A 162 8.19 5.03 -3.09
N ASP A 163 7.33 6.04 -3.32
CA ASP A 163 7.75 7.43 -3.57
C ASP A 163 8.72 7.95 -2.50
N LYS A 164 8.19 8.37 -1.34
CA LYS A 164 9.00 8.89 -0.21
C LYS A 164 9.17 7.87 0.91
N PHE A 165 8.41 6.78 0.86
CA PHE A 165 8.18 5.88 2.00
C PHE A 165 8.64 4.45 1.74
N CYS A 166 9.57 4.22 0.80
CA CYS A 166 9.89 2.85 0.40
C CYS A 166 10.45 2.00 1.56
N ILE A 167 11.24 2.60 2.45
CA ILE A 167 11.73 1.93 3.66
C ILE A 167 10.57 1.61 4.63
N ASP A 168 9.65 2.55 4.83
CA ASP A 168 8.49 2.37 5.72
C ASP A 168 7.53 1.30 5.19
N GLU A 169 7.37 1.22 3.87
CA GLU A 169 6.60 0.16 3.21
C GLU A 169 7.23 -1.22 3.43
N ILE A 170 8.57 -1.32 3.42
CA ILE A 170 9.28 -2.56 3.76
C ILE A 170 9.09 -2.92 5.23
N LEU A 171 9.16 -1.94 6.14
CA LEU A 171 8.91 -2.16 7.57
C LEU A 171 7.49 -2.66 7.80
N TYR A 172 6.49 -2.08 7.15
CA TYR A 172 5.12 -2.58 7.21
C TYR A 172 5.02 -4.01 6.64
N PHE A 173 5.61 -4.27 5.48
CA PHE A 173 5.63 -5.60 4.88
C PHE A 173 6.24 -6.65 5.81
N GLN A 174 7.34 -6.30 6.49
CA GLN A 174 8.00 -7.14 7.48
C GLN A 174 7.07 -7.54 8.64
N GLU A 175 6.16 -6.67 9.05
CA GLU A 175 5.22 -6.96 10.14
C GLU A 175 4.03 -7.80 9.68
N ILE A 176 3.54 -7.60 8.46
CA ILE A 176 2.36 -8.32 7.95
C ILE A 176 2.70 -9.66 7.27
N GLN A 177 3.95 -9.89 6.85
CA GLN A 177 4.32 -11.13 6.17
C GLN A 177 4.17 -12.39 7.05
N THR A 178 4.31 -12.29 8.37
CA THR A 178 4.05 -13.40 9.30
C THR A 178 2.59 -13.85 9.21
N THR A 179 1.69 -12.89 9.10
CA THR A 179 0.25 -13.14 8.91
C THR A 179 -0.03 -13.79 7.56
N LEU A 180 0.62 -13.35 6.48
CA LEU A 180 0.51 -14.00 5.18
C LEU A 180 1.05 -15.42 5.21
N LEU A 181 2.17 -15.66 5.92
CA LEU A 181 2.76 -16.98 6.09
C LEU A 181 1.83 -17.94 6.85
N TYR A 182 1.08 -17.44 7.84
CA TYR A 182 0.03 -18.21 8.50
C TYR A 182 -1.06 -18.67 7.52
N ILE A 183 -1.48 -17.83 6.57
CA ILE A 183 -2.44 -18.21 5.53
C ILE A 183 -1.84 -19.29 4.62
N VAL A 184 -0.56 -19.16 4.25
CA VAL A 184 0.17 -20.15 3.44
C VAL A 184 0.14 -21.54 4.07
N GLU A 185 0.20 -21.62 5.40
CA GLU A 185 0.20 -22.89 6.14
C GLU A 185 -1.18 -23.49 6.36
N GLN A 186 -2.17 -22.65 6.67
CA GLN A 186 -3.45 -23.13 7.21
C GLN A 186 -4.47 -23.48 6.13
N ASP A 187 -4.34 -22.92 4.93
CA ASP A 187 -5.34 -23.08 3.88
C ASP A 187 -4.72 -23.42 2.53
N LYS A 188 -4.93 -24.66 2.07
CA LYS A 188 -4.36 -25.15 0.81
C LYS A 188 -4.85 -24.36 -0.40
N GLU A 189 -6.09 -23.88 -0.38
CA GLU A 189 -6.69 -23.12 -1.48
C GLU A 189 -6.03 -21.74 -1.63
N SER A 190 -5.87 -21.01 -0.52
CA SER A 190 -5.27 -19.67 -0.51
C SER A 190 -3.74 -19.70 -0.45
N SER A 191 -3.12 -20.85 -0.17
CA SER A 191 -1.68 -20.98 0.04
C SER A 191 -0.86 -20.49 -1.16
N ALA A 192 -1.27 -20.89 -2.37
CA ALA A 192 -0.59 -20.47 -3.60
C ALA A 192 -0.73 -18.95 -3.83
N ALA A 193 -1.92 -18.39 -3.59
CA ALA A 193 -2.19 -16.97 -3.75
C ALA A 193 -1.41 -16.11 -2.74
N ALA A 194 -1.40 -16.51 -1.47
CA ALA A 194 -0.62 -15.85 -0.41
C ALA A 194 0.90 -15.93 -0.67
N SER A 195 1.37 -17.10 -1.12
CA SER A 195 2.78 -17.28 -1.53
C SER A 195 3.17 -16.37 -2.70
N ALA A 196 2.32 -16.31 -3.73
CA ALA A 196 2.53 -15.44 -4.88
C ALA A 196 2.53 -13.96 -4.48
N LEU A 197 1.63 -13.57 -3.56
CA LEU A 197 1.58 -12.21 -3.04
C LEU A 197 2.89 -11.84 -2.32
N ILE A 198 3.38 -12.67 -1.40
CA ILE A 198 4.67 -12.46 -0.71
C ILE A 198 5.80 -12.30 -1.73
N LYS A 199 5.94 -13.22 -2.69
CA LYS A 199 6.99 -13.16 -3.73
C LYS A 199 6.88 -11.87 -4.55
N SER A 200 5.67 -11.48 -4.95
CA SER A 200 5.45 -10.27 -5.73
C SER A 200 5.88 -9.00 -4.98
N ARG A 201 5.72 -8.97 -3.65
CA ARG A 201 6.13 -7.82 -2.82
C ARG A 201 7.64 -7.73 -2.71
N TYR A 202 8.33 -8.85 -2.48
CA TYR A 202 9.79 -8.89 -2.55
C TYR A 202 10.31 -8.43 -3.91
N ALA A 203 9.74 -8.92 -5.01
CA ALA A 203 10.10 -8.50 -6.36
C ALA A 203 9.84 -7.00 -6.62
N PHE A 204 8.73 -6.47 -6.08
CA PHE A 204 8.39 -5.04 -6.17
C PHE A 204 9.42 -4.14 -5.48
N PHE A 205 9.98 -4.54 -4.35
CA PHE A 205 11.05 -3.76 -3.70
C PHE A 205 12.39 -3.96 -4.40
N HIS A 206 12.69 -5.20 -4.82
CA HIS A 206 13.94 -5.56 -5.47
C HIS A 206 14.20 -4.80 -6.77
N ARG A 207 13.16 -4.51 -7.58
CA ARG A 207 13.31 -3.70 -8.80
C ARG A 207 13.91 -2.32 -8.56
N PHE A 208 13.73 -1.72 -7.38
CA PHE A 208 14.28 -0.40 -7.07
C PHE A 208 15.80 -0.42 -6.86
N LEU A 209 16.37 -1.57 -6.50
CA LEU A 209 17.82 -1.75 -6.43
C LEU A 209 18.49 -1.66 -7.81
N LYS A 210 17.72 -1.97 -8.87
CA LYS A 210 18.14 -1.90 -10.27
C LYS A 210 17.78 -0.59 -10.95
N SER A 211 17.02 0.29 -10.29
CA SER A 211 16.55 1.56 -10.86
C SER A 211 17.64 2.62 -10.82
N ASP A 212 17.84 3.39 -11.88
CA ASP A 212 18.81 4.49 -11.89
C ASP A 212 18.32 5.75 -11.15
N VAL A 213 17.05 5.76 -10.73
CA VAL A 213 16.41 6.91 -10.04
C VAL A 213 16.96 7.10 -8.63
N PHE A 214 17.32 6.01 -7.94
CA PHE A 214 17.79 6.07 -6.55
C PHE A 214 19.30 6.08 -6.45
N ASN A 215 19.82 6.92 -5.56
CA ASN A 215 21.25 6.93 -5.25
C ASN A 215 21.69 5.63 -4.56
N LEU A 216 23.00 5.36 -4.61
CA LEU A 216 23.58 4.13 -4.08
C LEU A 216 23.30 3.93 -2.58
N GLN A 217 23.36 4.99 -1.78
CA GLN A 217 23.15 4.89 -0.34
C GLN A 217 21.73 4.44 0.00
N TYR A 218 20.73 5.03 -0.67
CA TYR A 218 19.33 4.65 -0.47
C TYR A 218 19.04 3.23 -0.95
N LYS A 219 19.66 2.80 -2.06
CA LYS A 219 19.59 1.40 -2.51
C LYS A 219 20.15 0.42 -1.47
N LYS A 220 21.29 0.75 -0.85
CA LYS A 220 21.86 -0.07 0.24
C LYS A 220 20.92 -0.16 1.44
N GLU A 221 20.24 0.94 1.78
CA GLU A 221 19.24 0.95 2.85
C GLU A 221 18.03 0.05 2.52
N ILE A 222 17.48 0.16 1.30
CA ILE A 222 16.42 -0.73 0.80
C ILE A 222 16.86 -2.19 0.87
N ALA A 223 18.07 -2.50 0.37
CA ALA A 223 18.58 -3.86 0.35
C ALA A 223 18.75 -4.43 1.77
N SER A 224 19.32 -3.65 2.68
CA SER A 224 19.48 -4.04 4.09
C SER A 224 18.13 -4.32 4.75
N LYS A 225 17.14 -3.44 4.58
CA LYS A 225 15.81 -3.62 5.17
C LYS A 225 15.05 -4.80 4.57
N LEU A 226 15.18 -5.01 3.26
CA LEU A 226 14.58 -6.16 2.60
C LEU A 226 15.25 -7.48 3.01
N TYR A 227 16.56 -7.46 3.27
CA TYR A 227 17.31 -8.58 3.81
C TYR A 227 16.86 -8.90 5.23
N ASP A 228 16.78 -7.92 6.13
CA ASP A 228 16.26 -8.08 7.49
C ASP A 228 14.84 -8.68 7.49
N CYS A 229 13.99 -8.16 6.60
CA CYS A 229 12.63 -8.64 6.39
C CYS A 229 12.62 -10.13 5.99
N LEU A 230 13.50 -10.54 5.07
CA LEU A 230 13.63 -11.93 4.64
C LEU A 230 14.19 -12.83 5.74
N GLN A 231 15.21 -12.38 6.47
CA GLN A 231 15.78 -13.13 7.60
C GLN A 231 14.73 -13.37 8.68
N LYS A 232 13.92 -12.36 8.99
CA LYS A 232 12.79 -12.52 9.92
C LYS A 232 11.83 -13.60 9.41
N LEU A 233 11.46 -13.59 8.13
CA LEU A 233 10.58 -14.60 7.53
C LEU A 233 11.16 -16.01 7.64
N LYS A 234 12.47 -16.18 7.36
CA LYS A 234 13.17 -17.47 7.43
C LYS A 234 13.28 -18.02 8.84
N ASN A 235 13.44 -17.12 9.82
CA ASN A 235 13.55 -17.46 11.24
C ASN A 235 12.20 -17.64 11.94
N LEU A 236 11.07 -17.45 11.24
CA LEU A 236 9.77 -17.82 11.77
C LEU A 236 9.68 -19.34 11.83
N ASP A 237 10.02 -19.89 13.00
CA ASP A 237 9.57 -21.21 13.40
C ASP A 237 8.04 -21.16 13.55
N LEU A 238 7.33 -21.46 12.46
CA LEU A 238 5.92 -21.77 12.55
C LEU A 238 5.81 -23.05 13.38
N VAL A 239 5.44 -22.90 14.65
CA VAL A 239 5.26 -23.99 15.60
C VAL A 239 4.08 -24.86 15.15
N TYR A 240 4.33 -25.75 14.19
CA TYR A 240 3.44 -26.84 13.83
C TYR A 240 4.26 -28.09 13.59
N THR A 241 4.38 -28.88 14.65
CA THR A 241 4.97 -30.22 14.68
C THR A 241 3.97 -31.23 14.13
N GLN A 242 3.89 -31.38 12.81
CA GLN A 242 3.57 -32.68 12.20
C GLN A 242 4.86 -33.24 11.59
N LYS A 243 5.38 -34.31 12.20
CA LYS A 243 6.52 -35.08 11.68
C LYS A 243 6.19 -35.52 10.24
N ASN A 244 7.13 -35.29 9.32
CA ASN A 244 7.14 -35.76 7.91
C ASN A 244 6.28 -35.02 6.86
N LYS A 245 5.85 -33.76 7.10
CA LYS A 245 5.29 -32.92 6.02
C LYS A 245 6.26 -31.80 5.62
N ILE A 246 6.46 -31.63 4.31
CA ILE A 246 7.06 -30.41 3.75
C ILE A 246 5.96 -29.36 3.77
N TYR A 247 6.15 -28.32 4.57
CA TYR A 247 5.20 -27.23 4.71
C TYR A 247 5.28 -26.28 3.50
N PRO A 248 4.14 -25.75 2.98
CA PRO A 248 4.14 -24.78 1.90
C PRO A 248 5.03 -23.56 2.16
N SER A 249 5.15 -23.10 3.41
CA SER A 249 6.10 -22.06 3.84
C SER A 249 7.55 -22.42 3.54
N LYS A 250 7.96 -23.69 3.72
CA LYS A 250 9.33 -24.12 3.43
C LYS A 250 9.64 -24.06 1.93
N ILE A 251 8.67 -24.41 1.09
CA ILE A 251 8.80 -24.30 -0.37
C ILE A 251 8.87 -22.82 -0.78
N LEU A 252 8.03 -21.97 -0.20
CA LEU A 252 8.07 -20.53 -0.39
C LEU A 252 9.43 -19.95 0.01
N ILE A 253 9.91 -20.26 1.22
CA ILE A 253 11.19 -19.78 1.75
C ILE A 253 12.36 -20.21 0.85
N ALA A 254 12.45 -21.49 0.48
CA ALA A 254 13.50 -21.98 -0.40
C ALA A 254 13.51 -21.25 -1.76
N SER A 255 12.33 -20.90 -2.28
CA SER A 255 12.24 -20.14 -3.54
C SER A 255 12.72 -18.69 -3.45
N LEU A 256 13.01 -18.18 -2.26
CA LEU A 256 13.55 -16.83 -2.02
C LEU A 256 15.07 -16.83 -1.79
N ASP A 257 15.76 -17.99 -1.72
CA ASP A 257 17.20 -18.07 -1.45
C ASP A 257 18.05 -17.36 -2.53
N GLY A 258 17.59 -17.35 -3.78
CA GLY A 258 18.25 -16.59 -4.84
C GLY A 258 18.21 -15.08 -4.62
N LEU A 259 17.09 -14.57 -4.07
CA LEU A 259 16.93 -13.17 -3.71
C LEU A 259 17.79 -12.82 -2.49
N GLU A 260 17.84 -13.69 -1.48
CA GLU A 260 18.68 -13.51 -0.29
C GLU A 260 20.14 -13.25 -0.66
N LYS A 261 20.74 -14.10 -1.51
CA LYS A 261 22.14 -13.96 -1.95
C LYS A 261 22.38 -12.64 -2.68
N ASP A 262 21.44 -12.21 -3.51
CA ASP A 262 21.56 -10.94 -4.21
C ASP A 262 21.48 -9.77 -3.22
N LEU A 263 20.54 -9.80 -2.27
CA LEU A 263 20.42 -8.79 -1.22
C LEU A 263 21.67 -8.73 -0.33
N GLU A 264 22.22 -9.87 0.07
CA GLU A 264 23.45 -9.94 0.84
C GLU A 264 24.63 -9.30 0.09
N SER A 265 24.70 -9.48 -1.24
CA SER A 265 25.76 -8.89 -2.07
C SER A 265 25.79 -7.35 -2.02
N TRP A 266 24.65 -6.70 -1.72
CA TRP A 266 24.57 -5.24 -1.61
C TRP A 266 25.30 -4.68 -0.39
N HIS A 267 25.59 -5.50 0.63
CA HIS A 267 26.43 -5.09 1.75
C HIS A 267 27.90 -4.89 1.38
N TYR A 268 28.35 -5.47 0.25
CA TYR A 268 29.73 -5.42 -0.23
C TYR A 268 29.94 -4.50 -1.45
N LYS A 269 28.86 -3.93 -2.00
CA LYS A 269 28.91 -2.81 -2.95
C LYS A 269 29.12 -1.50 -2.19
#